data_AF-A0A3N1ITD1-F1
#
_entry.id   AF-A0A3N1ITD1-F1
#
_cell.length_a   1.000
_cell.length_b   1.000
_cell.length_c   1.000
_cell.angle_alpha   90.00
_cell.angle_beta   90.00
_cell.angle_gamma   90.00
#
_symmetry.space_group_name_H-M   'P 1'
#
loop_
_entity.id
_entity.type
_entity.pdbx_description
1 polymer ?
#
loop_
_entity_poly.entity_id
_entity_poly.type
_entity_poly.pdbx_seq_one_letter_code
_entity_poly.pdbx_strand_id
1 'polypeptide(L)'
;MTDYLDREQDKTFTKVYKQQTPDILKAFVQFDESVFQPEGRAIPLKYRELIALAVGITTQCVYCIDGHSQRAVKAGADEAELAEAAWVATAIRAGGGFAHGRLGFKFGADAAAPADTPAPTDAEAPAHAEAPAHAAAPADTAAPTHAAHSH
;
A
#
# COMPACT_ATOMS: atom_id res chain seq x y z
N MET A 1 8.66 -18.17 19.35
CA MET A 1 7.76 -17.03 19.07
C MET A 1 6.73 -17.42 17.99
N THR A 2 6.32 -18.69 17.95
CA THR A 2 5.52 -19.32 16.89
C THR A 2 4.07 -19.55 17.30
N ASP A 3 3.74 -19.35 18.57
CA ASP A 3 2.47 -19.85 19.13
C ASP A 3 1.38 -18.77 19.21
N TYR A 4 1.67 -17.55 18.73
CA TYR A 4 0.72 -16.43 18.71
C TYR A 4 -0.07 -16.30 17.41
N LEU A 5 0.36 -16.98 16.34
CA LEU A 5 -0.26 -16.93 15.02
C LEU A 5 -0.59 -18.35 14.58
N ASP A 6 -1.64 -18.92 15.18
CA ASP A 6 -2.16 -20.23 14.81
C ASP A 6 -3.45 -20.03 14.03
N ARG A 7 -3.31 -19.83 12.71
CA ARG A 7 -4.43 -19.59 11.80
C ARG A 7 -5.57 -20.61 11.97
N GLU A 8 -5.26 -21.86 12.28
CA GLU A 8 -6.28 -22.90 12.41
C GLU A 8 -7.01 -22.81 13.75
N GLN A 9 -6.29 -22.60 14.85
CA GLN A 9 -6.90 -22.35 16.15
C GLN A 9 -7.65 -21.01 16.19
N ASP A 10 -7.09 -19.95 15.63
CA ASP A 10 -7.62 -18.58 15.68
C ASP A 10 -9.00 -18.48 15.02
N LYS A 11 -9.20 -19.17 13.89
CA LYS A 11 -10.50 -19.23 13.20
C LYS A 11 -11.62 -19.77 14.09
N THR A 12 -11.30 -20.62 15.07
CA THR A 12 -12.31 -21.19 15.98
C THR A 12 -12.99 -20.12 16.84
N PHE A 13 -12.33 -18.97 17.09
CA PHE A 13 -12.91 -17.86 17.84
C PHE A 13 -13.97 -17.08 17.07
N THR A 14 -14.16 -17.33 15.76
CA THR A 14 -15.31 -16.81 15.00
C THR A 14 -16.64 -17.21 15.65
N LYS A 15 -16.68 -18.34 16.38
CA LYS A 15 -17.86 -18.76 17.16
C LYS A 15 -18.32 -17.68 18.15
N VAL A 16 -17.40 -16.91 18.71
CA VAL A 16 -17.73 -15.82 19.65
C VAL A 16 -18.48 -14.72 18.92
N TYR A 17 -18.01 -14.26 17.77
CA TYR A 17 -18.75 -13.27 16.96
C TYR A 17 -20.11 -13.79 16.50
N LYS A 18 -20.20 -15.06 16.10
CA LYS A 18 -21.49 -15.69 15.75
C LYS A 18 -22.50 -15.72 16.92
N GLN A 19 -22.02 -15.78 18.15
CA GLN A 19 -22.87 -15.82 19.35
C GLN A 19 -23.22 -14.42 19.86
N GLN A 20 -22.24 -13.51 19.87
CA GLN A 20 -22.36 -12.21 20.54
C GLN A 20 -22.86 -11.10 19.60
N THR A 21 -22.44 -11.12 18.33
CA THR A 21 -22.73 -10.05 17.35
C THR A 21 -22.98 -10.60 15.94
N PRO A 22 -23.93 -11.55 15.79
CA PRO A 22 -24.16 -12.24 14.51
C PRO A 22 -24.62 -11.33 13.38
N ASP A 23 -25.38 -10.28 13.69
CA ASP A 23 -25.85 -9.27 12.75
C ASP A 23 -24.69 -8.44 12.17
N ILE A 24 -23.76 -8.00 13.03
CA ILE A 24 -22.55 -7.26 12.62
C ILE A 24 -21.65 -8.16 11.78
N LEU A 25 -21.41 -9.40 12.21
CA LEU A 25 -20.59 -10.34 11.46
C LEU A 25 -21.18 -10.62 10.06
N LYS A 26 -22.50 -10.79 9.96
CA LYS A 26 -23.17 -11.00 8.67
C LYS A 26 -22.98 -9.80 7.75
N ALA A 27 -23.18 -8.58 8.25
CA ALA A 27 -23.00 -7.36 7.46
C ALA A 27 -21.55 -7.21 6.98
N PHE A 28 -20.57 -7.49 7.85
CA PHE A 28 -19.15 -7.45 7.50
C PHE A 28 -18.79 -8.47 6.41
N VAL A 29 -19.22 -9.73 6.54
CA VAL A 29 -18.95 -10.77 5.54
C VAL A 29 -19.55 -10.40 4.18
N GLN A 30 -20.80 -9.92 4.15
CA GLN A 30 -21.43 -9.49 2.91
C GLN A 30 -20.71 -8.31 2.26
N PHE A 31 -20.23 -7.36 3.06
CA PHE A 31 -19.41 -6.26 2.58
C PHE A 31 -18.09 -6.78 1.98
N ASP A 32 -17.35 -7.62 2.71
CA ASP A 32 -16.06 -8.16 2.27
C ASP A 32 -16.21 -8.97 0.96
N GLU A 33 -17.20 -9.87 0.89
CA GLU A 33 -17.53 -10.61 -0.32
C GLU A 33 -17.90 -9.69 -1.48
N SER A 34 -18.60 -8.59 -1.22
CA SER A 34 -18.94 -7.59 -2.24
C SER A 34 -17.71 -6.83 -2.75
N VAL A 35 -16.73 -6.57 -1.88
CA VAL A 35 -15.46 -5.92 -2.23
C VAL A 35 -14.60 -6.84 -3.08
N PHE A 36 -14.57 -8.15 -2.80
CA PHE A 36 -13.72 -9.14 -3.47
C PHE A 36 -14.47 -10.06 -4.46
N GLN A 37 -15.64 -9.63 -4.97
CA GLN A 37 -16.34 -10.36 -6.04
C GLN A 37 -15.40 -10.70 -7.20
N PRO A 38 -15.48 -11.91 -7.79
CA PRO A 38 -14.62 -12.30 -8.90
C PRO A 38 -14.71 -11.36 -10.10
N GLU A 39 -15.92 -10.90 -10.42
CA GLU A 39 -16.22 -10.09 -11.60
C GLU A 39 -17.12 -8.89 -11.25
N GLY A 40 -17.44 -8.05 -12.24
CA GLY A 40 -18.38 -6.94 -12.07
C GLY A 40 -17.83 -5.72 -11.31
N ARG A 41 -16.50 -5.58 -11.24
CA ARG A 41 -15.81 -4.39 -10.72
C ARG A 41 -14.89 -3.82 -11.79
N ALA A 42 -14.73 -2.49 -11.80
CA ALA A 42 -13.84 -1.81 -12.73
C ALA A 42 -12.36 -2.16 -12.49
N ILE A 43 -11.97 -2.39 -11.22
CA ILE A 43 -10.65 -2.91 -10.87
C ILE A 43 -10.74 -4.45 -10.85
N PRO A 44 -10.01 -5.17 -11.72
CA PRO A 44 -9.98 -6.63 -11.71
C PRO A 44 -9.58 -7.21 -10.35
N LEU A 45 -10.02 -8.43 -10.04
CA LEU A 45 -9.80 -9.06 -8.73
C LEU A 45 -8.31 -9.12 -8.36
N LYS A 46 -7.45 -9.49 -9.32
CA LYS A 46 -5.99 -9.54 -9.12
C LYS A 46 -5.44 -8.27 -8.47
N TYR A 47 -5.77 -7.12 -9.05
CA TYR A 47 -5.28 -5.83 -8.56
C TYR A 47 -5.89 -5.43 -7.23
N ARG A 48 -7.16 -5.78 -6.96
CA ARG A 48 -7.79 -5.57 -5.65
C ARG A 48 -7.09 -6.38 -4.56
N GLU A 49 -6.73 -7.63 -4.84
CA GLU A 49 -5.98 -8.48 -3.90
C GLU A 49 -4.55 -7.97 -3.68
N LEU A 50 -3.87 -7.49 -4.74
CA LEU A 50 -2.55 -6.84 -4.60
C LEU A 50 -2.60 -5.55 -3.78
N ILE A 51 -3.64 -4.73 -3.96
CA ILE A 51 -3.89 -3.54 -3.12
C ILE A 51 -4.11 -3.97 -1.67
N ALA A 52 -4.93 -5.00 -1.43
CA ALA A 52 -5.20 -5.50 -0.09
C ALA A 52 -3.96 -6.10 0.58
N LEU A 53 -3.09 -6.78 -0.19
CA LEU A 53 -1.77 -7.22 0.27
C LEU A 53 -0.90 -6.03 0.68
N ALA A 54 -0.81 -4.99 -0.16
CA ALA A 54 -0.06 -3.78 0.16
C ALA A 54 -0.56 -3.11 1.45
N VAL A 55 -1.88 -3.00 1.62
CA VAL A 55 -2.49 -2.52 2.88
C VAL A 55 -2.11 -3.42 4.06
N GLY A 56 -2.19 -4.74 3.91
CA GLY A 56 -1.80 -5.69 4.94
C GLY A 56 -0.34 -5.54 5.39
N ILE A 57 0.57 -5.26 4.45
CA ILE A 57 1.98 -4.96 4.72
C ILE A 57 2.11 -3.66 5.51
N THR A 58 1.45 -2.58 5.08
CA THR A 58 1.52 -1.27 5.75
C THR A 58 0.92 -1.30 7.16
N THR A 59 -0.19 -2.02 7.36
CA THR A 59 -0.82 -2.18 8.69
C THR A 59 -0.17 -3.29 9.53
N GLN A 60 0.81 -4.00 8.97
CA GLN A 60 1.53 -5.09 9.63
C GLN A 60 0.59 -6.23 10.11
N CYS A 61 -0.48 -6.46 9.35
CA CYS A 61 -1.47 -7.49 9.66
C CYS A 61 -1.05 -8.82 9.02
N VAL A 62 -0.43 -9.70 9.81
CA VAL A 62 0.03 -11.03 9.35
C VAL A 62 -1.07 -11.90 8.75
N TYR A 63 -2.29 -11.88 9.31
CA TYR A 63 -3.44 -12.59 8.73
C TYR A 63 -3.83 -12.04 7.35
N CYS A 64 -3.71 -10.73 7.17
CA CYS A 64 -4.03 -10.04 5.92
C CYS A 64 -2.95 -10.33 4.87
N ILE A 65 -1.67 -10.29 5.26
CA ILE A 65 -0.53 -10.64 4.40
C ILE A 65 -0.66 -12.09 3.92
N ASP A 66 -0.92 -13.03 4.83
CA ASP A 66 -1.13 -14.44 4.49
C ASP A 66 -2.36 -14.65 3.60
N GLY A 67 -3.51 -14.08 3.97
CA GLY A 67 -4.75 -14.27 3.22
C GLY A 67 -4.74 -13.65 1.82
N HIS A 68 -4.30 -12.40 1.69
CA HIS A 68 -4.35 -11.67 0.42
C HIS A 68 -3.21 -12.05 -0.53
N SER A 69 -2.03 -12.48 -0.03
CA SER A 69 -0.99 -13.03 -0.92
C SER A 69 -1.47 -14.29 -1.64
N GLN A 70 -2.06 -15.24 -0.91
CA GLN A 70 -2.61 -16.46 -1.50
C GLN A 70 -3.77 -16.19 -2.47
N ARG A 71 -4.66 -15.25 -2.13
CA ARG A 71 -5.79 -14.88 -3.01
C ARG A 71 -5.33 -14.12 -4.25
N ALA A 72 -4.32 -13.25 -4.15
CA ALA A 72 -3.73 -12.59 -5.30
C ALA A 72 -3.18 -13.62 -6.31
N VAL A 73 -2.42 -14.62 -5.82
CA VAL A 73 -1.91 -15.70 -6.67
C VAL A 73 -3.05 -16.50 -7.31
N LYS A 74 -4.09 -16.84 -6.55
CA LYS A 74 -5.30 -17.50 -7.09
C LYS A 74 -6.03 -16.65 -8.14
N ALA A 75 -5.95 -15.33 -8.04
CA ALA A 75 -6.49 -14.38 -9.02
C ALA A 75 -5.54 -14.12 -10.21
N GLY A 76 -4.41 -14.83 -10.29
CA GLY A 76 -3.47 -14.78 -11.41
C GLY A 76 -2.29 -13.82 -11.21
N ALA A 77 -2.00 -13.40 -9.98
CA ALA A 77 -0.76 -12.68 -9.68
C ALA A 77 0.45 -13.62 -9.68
N ASP A 78 1.58 -13.12 -10.17
CA ASP A 78 2.87 -13.80 -10.10
C ASP A 78 3.78 -13.22 -8.99
N GLU A 79 4.95 -13.82 -8.82
CA GLU A 79 5.92 -13.40 -7.80
C GLU A 79 6.45 -11.98 -8.03
N ALA A 80 6.56 -11.55 -9.30
CA ALA A 80 7.01 -10.20 -9.63
C ALA A 80 5.97 -9.16 -9.19
N GLU A 81 4.69 -9.42 -9.46
CA GLU A 81 3.59 -8.53 -9.02
C GLU A 81 3.48 -8.45 -7.49
N LEU A 82 3.71 -9.55 -6.76
CA LEU A 82 3.77 -9.54 -5.30
C LEU A 82 4.96 -8.70 -4.79
N ALA A 83 6.14 -8.85 -5.41
CA ALA A 83 7.33 -8.10 -5.06
C ALA A 83 7.14 -6.58 -5.31
N GLU A 84 6.54 -6.21 -6.44
CA GLU A 84 6.21 -4.83 -6.76
C GLU A 84 5.19 -4.24 -5.76
N ALA A 85 4.13 -4.99 -5.42
CA ALA A 85 3.17 -4.54 -4.42
C ALA A 85 3.82 -4.28 -3.05
N ALA A 86 4.77 -5.14 -2.64
CA ALA A 86 5.54 -4.95 -1.40
C ALA A 86 6.45 -3.71 -1.44
N TRP A 87 7.11 -3.46 -2.57
CA TRP A 87 7.92 -2.24 -2.76
C TRP A 87 7.06 -0.97 -2.79
N VAL A 88 5.89 -1.01 -3.44
CA VAL A 88 4.91 0.08 -3.40
C VAL A 88 4.49 0.37 -1.96
N ALA A 89 4.09 -0.65 -1.18
CA ALA A 89 3.73 -0.48 0.22
C ALA A 89 4.87 0.12 1.06
N THR A 90 6.10 -0.33 0.81
CA THR A 90 7.31 0.16 1.48
C THR A 90 7.58 1.63 1.17
N ALA A 91 7.53 2.01 -0.11
CA ALA A 91 7.75 3.38 -0.55
C ALA A 91 6.74 4.35 0.07
N ILE A 92 5.46 3.98 0.11
CA ILE A 92 4.41 4.80 0.74
C ILE A 92 4.64 4.94 2.25
N ARG A 93 5.04 3.87 2.95
CA ARG A 93 5.33 3.92 4.38
C ARG A 93 6.55 4.80 4.69
N ALA A 94 7.63 4.68 3.90
CA ALA A 94 8.82 5.51 4.04
C ALA A 94 8.54 7.00 3.74
N GLY A 95 7.80 7.28 2.66
CA GLY A 95 7.37 8.64 2.31
C GLY A 95 6.50 9.27 3.40
N GLY A 96 5.63 8.48 4.04
CA GLY A 96 4.87 8.90 5.22
C GLY A 96 5.78 9.38 6.35
N GLY A 97 6.80 8.60 6.72
CA GLY A 97 7.78 9.00 7.74
C GLY A 97 8.50 10.31 7.41
N PHE A 98 8.95 10.45 6.17
CA PHE A 98 9.59 11.69 5.69
C PHE A 98 8.65 12.91 5.76
N ALA A 99 7.40 12.76 5.27
CA ALA A 99 6.42 13.85 5.27
C ALA A 99 6.04 14.27 6.71
N HIS A 100 5.82 13.31 7.61
CA HIS A 100 5.48 13.60 9.00
C HIS A 100 6.68 14.17 9.78
N GLY A 101 7.91 13.82 9.39
CA GLY A 101 9.12 14.45 9.93
C GLY A 101 9.11 15.97 9.80
N ARG A 102 8.53 16.52 8.72
CA ARG A 102 8.35 17.97 8.54
C ARG A 102 7.45 18.59 9.61
N LEU A 103 6.42 17.88 10.06
CA LEU A 103 5.59 18.32 11.19
C LEU A 103 6.40 18.32 12.49
N GLY A 104 7.25 17.30 12.68
CA GLY A 104 8.20 17.26 13.79
C GLY A 104 9.13 18.48 13.82
N PHE A 105 9.68 18.88 12.66
CA PHE A 105 10.51 20.08 12.55
C PHE A 105 9.73 21.36 12.85
N LYS A 106 8.51 21.48 12.32
CA LYS A 106 7.62 22.62 12.60
C LYS A 106 7.38 22.77 14.11
N PHE A 107 6.88 21.72 14.76
CA PHE A 107 6.56 21.79 16.19
C PHE A 107 7.80 21.93 17.08
N GLY A 108 8.93 21.35 16.65
CA GLY A 108 10.21 21.55 17.32
C GLY A 108 10.70 23.00 17.26
N ALA A 109 10.54 23.66 16.12
CA ALA A 109 10.88 25.07 15.96
C ALA A 109 9.98 25.97 16.83
N ASP A 110 8.67 25.69 16.87
CA ASP A 110 7.71 26.42 17.71
C ASP A 110 8.08 26.34 19.21
N ALA A 111 8.56 25.18 19.67
CA ALA A 111 9.00 24.99 21.05
C ALA A 111 10.31 25.72 21.40
N ALA A 112 11.17 25.99 20.41
CA ALA A 112 12.44 26.69 20.59
C ALA A 112 12.31 28.23 20.50
N ALA A 113 11.17 28.74 20.03
CA ALA A 113 10.94 30.18 19.92
C ALA A 113 10.73 30.83 21.31
N PRO A 114 11.39 31.96 21.62
CA PRO A 114 11.14 32.67 22.87
C PRO A 114 9.71 33.24 22.89
N ALA A 115 9.07 33.17 24.06
CA ALA A 115 7.63 33.41 24.29
C ALA A 115 7.07 34.77 23.81
N ASP A 116 7.94 35.73 23.46
CA ASP A 116 7.57 37.09 23.02
C ASP A 116 7.89 37.39 21.54
N THR A 117 8.22 36.39 20.72
CA THR A 117 8.41 36.63 19.29
C THR A 117 7.04 36.69 18.60
N PRO A 118 6.64 37.82 17.97
CA PRO A 118 5.38 37.86 17.24
C PRO A 118 5.44 36.86 16.09
N ALA A 119 4.34 36.11 15.89
CA ALA A 119 4.24 35.17 14.78
C ALA A 119 4.56 35.88 13.45
N PRO A 120 5.31 35.24 12.53
CA PRO A 120 5.55 35.81 11.21
C PRO A 120 4.19 35.98 10.53
N THR A 121 3.78 37.23 10.32
CA THR A 121 2.60 37.57 9.52
C THR A 121 2.79 37.02 8.13
N ASP A 122 1.77 36.34 7.60
CA ASP A 122 1.73 35.66 6.30
C ASP A 122 2.48 36.42 5.19
N ALA A 123 3.79 36.18 5.09
CA ALA A 123 4.61 36.63 3.99
C ALA A 123 4.49 35.55 2.92
N GLU A 124 3.69 35.87 1.91
CA GLU A 124 3.54 35.23 0.60
C GLU A 124 4.22 33.85 0.47
N ALA A 125 3.38 32.81 0.40
CA ALA A 125 3.79 31.50 -0.05
C ALA A 125 4.58 31.64 -1.36
N PRO A 126 5.83 31.15 -1.45
CA PRO A 126 6.54 31.17 -2.71
C PRO A 126 5.75 30.32 -3.70
N ALA A 127 5.44 30.92 -4.85
CA ALA A 127 4.75 30.29 -5.96
C ALA A 127 5.32 28.88 -6.20
N HIS A 128 4.43 27.91 -6.41
CA HIS A 128 4.74 26.52 -6.73
C HIS A 128 5.94 26.45 -7.69
N ALA A 129 7.10 26.08 -7.16
CA ALA A 129 8.22 25.69 -8.00
C ALA A 129 7.78 24.42 -8.73
N GLU A 130 7.49 24.55 -10.01
CA GLU A 130 7.31 23.45 -10.94
C GLU A 130 8.48 22.47 -10.73
N ALA A 131 8.17 21.22 -10.38
CA ALA A 131 9.16 20.17 -10.38
C ALA A 131 9.73 20.07 -11.82
N PRO A 132 11.05 20.02 -12.01
CA PRO A 132 11.60 19.85 -13.35
C PRO A 132 11.04 18.54 -13.91
N ALA A 133 10.39 18.64 -15.08
CA ALA A 133 9.95 17.50 -15.86
C ALA A 133 11.11 16.50 -15.95
N HIS A 134 10.83 15.24 -15.58
CA HIS A 134 11.75 14.13 -15.81
C HIS A 134 12.25 14.20 -17.26
N ALA A 135 13.54 14.48 -17.43
CA ALA A 135 14.20 14.29 -18.69
C ALA A 135 14.02 12.81 -19.07
N ALA A 136 13.19 12.56 -20.08
CA ALA A 136 13.09 11.26 -20.71
C ALA A 136 14.50 10.86 -21.16
N ALA A 137 15.01 9.74 -20.63
CA ALA A 137 16.20 9.12 -21.17
C ALA A 137 15.91 8.78 -22.66
N PRO A 138 16.86 9.03 -23.58
CA PRO A 138 16.65 8.68 -24.98
C PRO A 138 16.51 7.15 -25.09
N ALA A 139 15.42 6.74 -25.73
CA ALA A 139 15.22 5.37 -26.18
C ALA A 139 16.36 5.00 -27.13
N ASP A 140 17.22 4.07 -26.71
CA ASP A 140 18.21 3.47 -27.59
C ASP A 140 17.49 2.51 -28.53
N THR A 141 17.05 3.03 -29.68
CA THR A 141 16.51 2.25 -30.78
C THR A 141 17.66 1.58 -31.52
N ALA A 142 18.09 0.42 -31.05
CA ALA A 142 18.84 -0.53 -31.88
C ALA A 142 17.84 -1.47 -32.58
N ALA A 143 17.56 -1.16 -33.85
CA ALA A 143 16.87 -2.04 -34.78
C ALA A 143 17.73 -3.28 -35.12
N PRO A 144 17.12 -4.41 -35.55
CA PRO A 144 17.81 -5.68 -35.71
C PRO A 144 18.60 -5.72 -37.03
N THR A 145 19.87 -6.12 -36.98
CA THR A 145 20.62 -6.49 -38.18
C THR A 145 20.37 -7.96 -38.51
N HIS A 146 19.54 -8.20 -39.51
CA HIS A 146 19.56 -9.44 -40.27
C HIS A 146 20.90 -9.52 -41.02
N ALA A 147 21.69 -10.56 -40.74
CA ALA A 147 22.71 -11.05 -41.65
C ALA A 147 22.59 -12.58 -41.75
N ALA A 148 22.00 -13.02 -42.85
CA ALA A 148 22.16 -14.36 -43.35
C ALA A 148 23.63 -14.55 -43.78
N HIS A 149 24.26 -15.68 -43.44
CA HIS A 149 25.11 -16.42 -44.36
C HIS A 149 25.34 -17.86 -43.90
N SER A 150 25.32 -18.71 -44.92
CA SER A 150 25.46 -20.15 -44.99
C SER A 150 26.76 -20.69 -44.39
N HIS A 151 26.67 -21.78 -43.63
CA HIS A 151 27.17 -23.11 -44.01
C HIS A 151 26.73 -24.18 -43.02
#